data_AF-A0AAU6ALM8-F1
#
_entry.id   AF-A0AAU6ALM8-F1
#
_cell.length_a   1.000
_cell.length_b   1.000
_cell.length_c   1.000
_cell.angle_alpha   90.00
_cell.angle_beta   90.00
_cell.angle_gamma   90.00
#
_symmetry.space_group_name_H-M   'P 1'
#
loop_
_entity.id
_entity.type
_entity.pdbx_description
1 polymer ?
#
loop_
_entity_poly.entity_id
_entity_poly.type
_entity_poly.pdbx_seq_one_letter_code
_entity_poly.pdbx_strand_id
1 'polypeptide(L)'
;MSDQPVDDKAHIRHELDLTAAEWIPGEQEGVTLENRLEVAFVPHTDGVTYVALRHSIEPDGLKMVFTPSEWDAFVKGVEDGEFDLPGDLPK
;
A
#
# COMPACT_ATOMS: atom_id res chain seq x y z
N MET A 1 20.25 14.94 14.20
CA MET A 1 19.95 14.77 12.76
C MET A 1 19.38 13.37 12.64
N SER A 2 18.12 13.26 12.24
CA SER A 2 17.41 11.99 12.22
C SER A 2 18.05 11.07 11.18
N ASP A 3 18.51 9.91 11.60
CA ASP A 3 18.99 8.81 10.76
C ASP A 3 17.76 8.17 10.09
N GLN A 4 17.12 8.93 9.20
CA GLN A 4 16.04 8.39 8.39
C GLN A 4 16.71 7.48 7.36
N PRO A 5 16.42 6.17 7.37
CA PRO A 5 16.94 5.27 6.35
C PRO A 5 16.55 5.87 5.00
N VAL A 6 17.54 5.95 4.10
CA VAL A 6 17.37 6.49 2.76
C VAL A 6 16.12 5.86 2.15
N ASP A 7 15.17 6.70 1.74
CA ASP A 7 13.88 6.34 1.14
C ASP A 7 14.05 5.75 -0.28
N ASP A 8 15.05 4.89 -0.46
CA ASP A 8 15.35 4.18 -1.69
C ASP A 8 14.84 2.75 -1.58
N LYS A 9 13.62 2.53 -2.08
CA LYS A 9 12.99 1.21 -2.11
C LYS A 9 13.40 0.34 -3.29
N ALA A 10 14.29 0.79 -4.18
CA ALA A 10 14.58 0.07 -5.41
C ALA A 10 15.11 -1.36 -5.16
N HIS A 11 15.92 -1.52 -4.12
CA HIS A 11 16.43 -2.80 -3.66
C HIS A 11 15.40 -3.58 -2.82
N ILE A 12 14.65 -2.89 -1.95
CA ILE A 12 13.65 -3.51 -1.05
C ILE A 12 12.57 -4.29 -1.80
N ARG A 13 12.10 -3.79 -2.96
CA ARG A 13 11.01 -4.44 -3.72
C ARG A 13 11.26 -5.92 -4.05
N HIS A 14 12.52 -6.30 -4.24
CA HIS A 14 12.90 -7.67 -4.59
C HIS A 14 13.25 -8.51 -3.36
N GLU A 15 13.52 -7.88 -2.22
CA GLU A 15 13.95 -8.50 -0.97
C GLU A 15 12.81 -8.67 0.04
N LEU A 16 11.72 -7.91 -0.11
CA LEU A 16 10.57 -7.95 0.78
C LEU A 16 9.88 -9.31 0.74
N ASP A 17 9.94 -10.04 1.85
CA ASP A 17 9.26 -11.33 2.01
C ASP A 17 7.76 -11.13 2.23
N LEU A 18 6.96 -11.49 1.22
CA LEU A 18 5.50 -11.41 1.25
C LEU A 18 4.82 -12.73 1.60
N THR A 19 5.57 -13.80 1.86
CA THR A 19 5.00 -15.15 2.05
C THR A 19 4.14 -15.24 3.31
N ALA A 20 4.47 -14.47 4.34
CA ALA A 20 3.71 -14.36 5.59
C ALA A 20 2.78 -13.13 5.64
N ALA A 21 2.63 -12.39 4.53
CA ALA A 21 1.83 -11.17 4.51
C ALA A 21 0.34 -11.46 4.76
N GLU A 22 -0.25 -10.73 5.70
CA GLU A 22 -1.68 -10.73 5.94
C GLU A 22 -2.36 -9.71 5.01
N TRP A 23 -3.13 -10.22 4.05
CA TRP A 23 -3.77 -9.40 3.02
C TRP A 23 -5.18 -8.99 3.45
N ILE A 24 -5.38 -7.67 3.53
CA ILE A 24 -6.63 -7.03 3.94
C ILE A 24 -7.38 -6.56 2.69
N PRO A 25 -8.62 -7.03 2.46
CA PRO A 25 -9.47 -6.57 1.36
C PRO A 25 -9.73 -5.07 1.40
N GLY A 26 -9.48 -4.36 0.29
CA GLY A 26 -9.89 -2.98 0.08
C GLY A 26 -11.36 -2.88 -0.32
N GLU A 27 -12.26 -3.32 0.57
CA GLU A 27 -13.70 -3.25 0.37
C GLU A 27 -14.34 -2.31 1.39
N GLN A 28 -15.38 -1.58 0.97
CA GLN A 28 -16.26 -0.92 1.93
C GLN A 28 -17.14 -1.98 2.59
N GLU A 29 -17.45 -1.81 3.88
CA GLU A 29 -18.35 -2.71 4.59
C GLU A 29 -19.67 -2.91 3.82
N GLY A 30 -20.06 -4.17 3.63
CA GLY A 30 -21.28 -4.55 2.90
C GLY A 30 -21.16 -4.54 1.36
N VAL A 31 -19.99 -4.23 0.80
CA VAL A 31 -19.72 -4.29 -0.64
C VAL A 31 -18.70 -5.38 -0.94
N THR A 32 -19.07 -6.38 -1.74
CA THR A 32 -18.12 -7.37 -2.25
C THR A 32 -17.70 -6.98 -3.66
N LEU A 33 -16.41 -6.77 -3.87
CA LEU A 33 -15.82 -6.42 -5.16
C LEU A 33 -15.06 -7.64 -5.71
N GLU A 34 -15.44 -8.09 -6.91
CA GLU A 34 -14.80 -9.25 -7.55
C GLU A 34 -13.34 -8.97 -7.95
N ASN A 35 -13.01 -7.72 -8.31
CA ASN A 35 -11.66 -7.26 -8.61
C ASN A 35 -11.28 -6.10 -7.70
N ARG A 36 -10.84 -6.45 -6.49
CA ARG A 36 -10.38 -5.49 -5.48
C ARG A 36 -8.87 -5.48 -5.36
N LEU A 37 -8.37 -4.37 -4.84
CA LEU A 37 -7.04 -4.30 -4.24
C LEU A 37 -7.06 -4.89 -2.84
N GLU A 38 -5.93 -5.49 -2.46
CA GLU A 38 -5.67 -5.94 -1.09
C GLU A 38 -4.39 -5.27 -0.59
N VAL A 39 -4.37 -4.90 0.68
CA VAL A 39 -3.24 -4.24 1.34
C VAL A 39 -2.64 -5.12 2.42
N ALA A 40 -1.31 -5.12 2.54
CA ALA A 40 -0.60 -5.78 3.62
C ALA A 40 0.47 -4.85 4.22
N PHE A 41 0.64 -4.93 5.54
CA PHE A 41 1.72 -4.27 6.27
C PHE A 41 2.79 -5.31 6.56
N VAL A 42 3.99 -5.09 6.04
CA VAL A 42 5.04 -6.11 5.96
C VAL A 42 6.28 -5.63 6.71
N PRO A 43 6.54 -6.16 7.92
CA PRO A 43 7.78 -5.90 8.64
C PRO A 43 8.98 -6.46 7.86
N HIS A 44 10.04 -5.68 7.75
CA HIS A 44 11.28 -6.07 7.08
C HIS A 44 12.45 -6.17 8.08
N THR A 45 13.54 -6.80 7.67
CA THR A 45 14.70 -7.09 8.53
C THR A 45 15.49 -5.85 8.94
N ASP A 46 15.32 -4.74 8.23
CA ASP A 46 15.87 -3.43 8.61
C ASP A 46 15.08 -2.73 9.74
N GLY A 47 13.99 -3.34 10.21
CA GLY A 47 13.12 -2.80 11.24
C GLY A 47 12.07 -1.81 10.73
N VAL A 48 11.93 -1.65 9.41
CA VAL A 48 10.91 -0.83 8.76
C VAL A 48 9.72 -1.69 8.37
N THR A 49 8.50 -1.16 8.51
CA THR A 49 7.29 -1.79 7.98
C THR A 49 6.92 -1.15 6.66
N TYR A 50 6.92 -1.95 5.59
CA TYR A 50 6.52 -1.52 4.26
C TYR A 50 5.04 -1.80 4.03
N VAL A 51 4.44 -1.11 3.06
CA VAL A 51 3.06 -1.37 2.63
C VAL A 51 3.08 -1.99 1.24
N ALA A 52 2.43 -3.13 1.09
CA ALA A 52 2.28 -3.82 -0.19
C ALA A 52 0.82 -3.80 -0.65
N LEU A 53 0.60 -3.54 -1.93
CA LEU A 53 -0.69 -3.68 -2.61
C LEU A 53 -0.60 -4.78 -3.67
N ARG A 54 -1.69 -5.55 -3.83
CA ARG A 54 -1.87 -6.50 -4.92
C ARG A 54 -3.32 -6.50 -5.43
N HIS A 55 -3.52 -7.07 -6.61
CA HIS A 55 -4.86 -7.42 -7.09
C HIS A 55 -5.28 -8.79 -6.56
N SER A 56 -6.51 -8.88 -6.05
CA SER A 56 -7.11 -10.15 -5.58
C SER A 56 -7.24 -11.23 -6.66
N ILE A 57 -7.49 -10.83 -7.91
CA ILE A 57 -7.65 -11.75 -9.05
C ILE A 57 -6.33 -12.25 -9.63
N GLU A 58 -5.23 -11.57 -9.33
CA GLU A 58 -3.88 -11.93 -9.77
C GLU A 58 -2.90 -11.79 -8.59
N PRO A 59 -3.05 -12.61 -7.52
CA PRO A 59 -2.31 -12.44 -6.27
C PRO A 59 -0.80 -12.64 -6.45
N ASP A 60 -0.42 -13.43 -7.46
CA ASP A 60 0.97 -13.66 -7.86
C ASP A 60 1.48 -12.66 -8.92
N GLY A 61 0.63 -11.74 -9.37
CA GLY A 61 0.95 -10.69 -10.34
C GLY A 61 1.88 -9.61 -9.80
N LEU A 62 1.79 -8.41 -10.37
CA LEU A 62 2.57 -7.26 -9.90
C LEU A 62 2.14 -6.85 -8.49
N LYS A 63 3.11 -6.64 -7.60
CA LYS A 63 2.90 -6.05 -6.27
C LYS A 63 3.48 -4.64 -6.22
N MET A 64 2.71 -3.68 -5.75
CA MET A 64 3.19 -2.32 -5.52
C MET A 64 3.65 -2.20 -4.07
N VAL A 65 4.90 -1.75 -3.88
CA VAL A 65 5.48 -1.55 -2.54
C VAL A 65 5.72 -0.07 -2.31
N PHE A 66 5.34 0.38 -1.11
CA PHE A 66 5.50 1.73 -0.60
C PHE A 66 6.37 1.70 0.65
N THR A 67 7.26 2.67 0.76
CA THR A 67 7.92 2.99 2.03
C THR A 67 6.91 3.68 2.97
N PRO A 68 7.22 3.80 4.28
CA PRO A 68 6.34 4.51 5.20
C PRO A 68 6.03 5.95 4.78
N SER A 69 7.04 6.69 4.28
CA SER A 69 6.89 8.08 3.81
C SER A 69 6.02 8.17 2.56
N GLU A 70 6.20 7.27 1.61
CA GLU A 70 5.36 7.23 0.40
C GLU A 70 3.92 6.85 0.72
N TRP A 71 3.70 5.92 1.65
CA TRP A 71 2.36 5.55 2.08
C TRP A 71 1.67 6.70 2.81
N ASP A 72 2.38 7.40 3.72
CA ASP A 72 1.88 8.60 4.39
C ASP A 72 1.53 9.71 3.39
N ALA A 73 2.37 9.94 2.38
CA ALA A 73 2.09 10.90 1.31
C ALA A 73 0.88 10.50 0.47
N PHE A 74 0.75 9.21 0.12
CA PHE A 74 -0.40 8.69 -0.62
C PHE A 74 -1.70 8.89 0.16
N VAL A 75 -1.74 8.54 1.45
CA VAL A 75 -2.92 8.72 2.31
C VAL A 75 -3.32 10.19 2.40
N LYS A 76 -2.36 11.10 2.59
CA LYS A 76 -2.63 12.54 2.61
C LYS A 76 -3.24 13.04 1.30
N GLY A 77 -2.73 12.60 0.15
CA GLY A 77 -3.34 12.93 -1.15
C GLY A 77 -4.78 12.42 -1.27
N VAL A 78 -5.07 11.21 -0.76
CA VAL A 78 -6.43 10.67 -0.69
C VAL A 78 -7.33 11.51 0.22
N GLU A 79 -6.84 11.93 1.38
CA GLU A 79 -7.57 12.80 2.30
C GLU A 79 -7.83 14.20 1.73
N ASP A 80 -6.87 14.74 0.97
CA ASP A 80 -6.98 16.02 0.26
C ASP A 80 -7.89 15.95 -0.98
N GLY A 81 -8.48 14.78 -1.28
CA GLY A 81 -9.40 14.57 -2.39
C GLY A 81 -8.73 14.48 -3.76
N GLU A 82 -7.41 14.24 -3.83
CA GLU A 82 -6.66 14.15 -5.09
C GLU A 82 -7.17 13.05 -6.02
N PHE A 83 -7.82 12.03 -5.46
CA PHE A 83 -8.36 10.87 -6.17
C PHE A 83 -9.90 10.87 -6.27
N ASP A 84 -10.58 11.92 -5.80
CA ASP A 84 -12.04 12.02 -5.90
C ASP A 84 -12.46 12.15 -7.38
N LEU A 85 -13.54 11.46 -7.76
CA LEU A 85 -14.03 11.50 -9.13
C LEU A 85 -14.76 12.83 -9.40
N PRO A 86 -14.70 13.37 -10.64
CA PRO A 86 -15.46 14.56 -10.99
C PRO A 86 -16.96 14.37 -10.72
N GLY A 87 -17.49 15.03 -9.70
CA GLY A 87 -18.89 14.91 -9.28
C GLY A 87 -19.10 14.43 -7.84
N ASP A 88 -18.06 13.96 -7.15
CA ASP A 88 -18.10 13.86 -5.69
C ASP A 88 -18.10 15.29 -5.10
N LEU A 89 -19.10 15.59 -4.28
CA LEU A 89 -19.16 16.87 -3.55
C LEU A 89 -18.06 16.88 -2.48
N PRO A 90 -17.48 18.05 -2.14
CA PRO A 90 -16.40 18.13 -1.15
C PRO A 90 -16.83 17.55 0.20
N LYS A 91 -15.93 16.79 0.83
CA LYS A 91 -16.07 16.26 2.19
C LYS A 91 -16.01 17.35 3.26
#